data_AF-A0A9E5ZC90-F1
#
_entry.id   AF-A0A9E5ZC90-F1
#
_cell.length_a   1.000
_cell.length_b   1.000
_cell.length_c   1.000
_cell.angle_alpha   90.00
_cell.angle_beta   90.00
_cell.angle_gamma   90.00
#
_symmetry.space_group_name_H-M   'P 1'
#
loop_
_entity.id
_entity.type
_entity.pdbx_description
1 polymer ?
#
loop_
_entity_poly.entity_id
_entity_poly.type
_entity_poly.pdbx_seq_one_letter_code
_entity_poly.pdbx_strand_id
1 'polypeptide(L)'
;MVKSLRQNLRLKLLNMQNKKASSWPILKSYTGDDLRKISMPVGGIGTGNIGLAGNGGLVNWEIMNRPSFKKSPDVNAYVIRVEQEN
;
A
#
# COMPACT_ATOMS: atom_id res chain seq x y z
N MET A 1 -10.20 7.03 42.39
CA MET A 1 -8.92 7.75 42.14
C MET A 1 -7.93 6.96 41.27
N VAL A 2 -7.59 5.70 41.59
CA VAL A 2 -6.55 4.91 40.88
C VAL A 2 -6.95 4.47 39.45
N LYS A 3 -8.25 4.25 39.15
CA LYS A 3 -8.73 3.85 37.81
C LYS A 3 -8.52 4.93 36.74
N SER A 4 -8.70 6.21 37.12
CA SER A 4 -8.51 7.37 36.23
C SER A 4 -7.03 7.55 35.84
N LEU A 5 -6.11 7.34 36.78
CA LEU A 5 -4.67 7.39 36.51
C LEU A 5 -4.22 6.31 35.51
N ARG A 6 -4.75 5.07 35.64
CA ARG A 6 -4.46 3.97 34.70
C ARG A 6 -4.99 4.24 33.31
N GLN A 7 -6.18 4.84 33.18
CA GLN A 7 -6.77 5.19 31.89
C GLN A 7 -5.96 6.29 31.19
N ASN A 8 -5.57 7.34 31.90
CA ASN A 8 -4.75 8.41 31.38
C ASN A 8 -3.34 7.93 30.99
N LEU A 9 -2.76 7.00 31.75
CA LEU A 9 -1.47 6.40 31.42
C LEU A 9 -1.56 5.49 30.18
N ARG A 10 -2.63 4.70 30.06
CA ARG A 10 -2.88 3.86 28.87
C ARG A 10 -3.10 4.68 27.61
N LEU A 11 -3.87 5.77 27.69
CA LEU A 11 -4.05 6.74 26.60
C LEU A 11 -2.72 7.38 26.18
N LYS A 12 -1.87 7.75 27.16
CA LYS A 12 -0.55 8.33 26.90
C LYS A 12 0.41 7.33 26.24
N LEU A 13 0.37 6.07 26.66
CA LEU A 13 1.15 5.00 26.05
C LEU A 13 0.68 4.67 24.62
N LEU A 14 -0.63 4.64 24.39
CA LEU A 14 -1.21 4.43 23.05
C LEU A 14 -0.80 5.54 22.07
N ASN A 15 -0.81 6.80 22.54
CA ASN A 15 -0.40 7.96 21.75
C ASN A 15 1.12 8.03 21.53
N MET A 16 1.93 7.50 22.46
CA MET A 16 3.40 7.40 22.29
C MET A 16 3.80 6.31 21.30
N GLN A 17 3.06 5.19 21.24
CA GLN A 17 3.31 4.15 20.24
C GLN A 17 3.00 4.63 18.82
N ASN A 18 2.00 5.49 18.64
CA ASN A 18 1.65 6.07 17.34
C ASN A 18 2.63 7.14 16.82
N LYS A 19 3.54 7.65 17.67
CA LYS A 19 4.50 8.71 17.29
C LYS A 19 5.79 8.22 16.60
N LYS A 20 6.03 6.90 16.55
CA LYS A 20 7.28 6.32 16.00
C LYS A 20 7.24 5.96 14.51
N ALA A 21 6.19 6.32 13.78
CA ALA A 21 6.05 5.92 12.37
C ALA A 21 6.75 6.85 11.35
N SER A 22 7.31 8.00 11.76
CA SER A 22 7.84 9.00 10.80
C SER A 22 9.27 9.44 11.08
N SER A 23 10.22 8.51 11.23
CA SER A 23 11.65 8.88 11.27
C SER A 23 12.22 9.20 9.90
N TRP A 24 11.54 8.81 8.81
CA TRP A 24 11.96 9.07 7.44
C TRP A 24 11.21 10.27 6.86
N PRO A 25 11.89 11.25 6.25
CA PRO A 25 11.21 12.39 5.63
C PRO A 25 10.42 11.89 4.43
N ILE A 26 9.09 12.01 4.51
CA ILE A 26 8.18 11.75 3.39
C ILE A 26 8.05 13.05 2.60
N LEU A 27 8.52 13.06 1.35
CA LEU A 27 8.43 14.23 0.49
C LEU A 27 6.98 14.49 0.05
N LYS A 28 6.22 13.44 -0.29
CA LYS A 28 4.85 13.54 -0.80
C LYS A 28 4.07 12.25 -0.60
N SER A 29 2.79 12.39 -0.28
CA SER A 29 1.81 11.29 -0.24
C SER A 29 0.74 11.52 -1.29
N TYR A 30 0.32 10.45 -1.95
CA TYR A 30 -0.74 10.45 -2.96
C TYR A 30 -1.93 9.65 -2.45
N THR A 31 -3.14 10.12 -2.72
CA THR A 31 -4.39 9.49 -2.27
C THR A 31 -5.50 9.70 -3.31
N GLY A 32 -6.62 8.98 -3.18
CA GLY A 32 -7.79 9.15 -4.04
C GLY A 32 -7.48 8.99 -5.53
N ASP A 33 -8.00 9.90 -6.35
CA ASP A 33 -7.84 9.84 -7.81
C ASP A 33 -6.41 10.02 -8.31
N ASP A 34 -5.52 10.60 -7.50
CA ASP A 34 -4.11 10.72 -7.88
C ASP A 34 -3.41 9.35 -7.97
N LEU A 35 -3.92 8.33 -7.28
CA LEU A 35 -3.40 6.96 -7.37
C LEU A 35 -3.52 6.38 -8.79
N ARG A 36 -4.48 6.87 -9.60
CA ARG A 36 -4.68 6.44 -11.00
C ARG A 36 -3.51 6.84 -11.91
N LYS A 37 -2.68 7.78 -11.48
CA LYS A 37 -1.52 8.29 -12.25
C LYS A 37 -0.22 7.59 -11.88
N ILE A 38 -0.23 6.72 -10.88
CA ILE A 38 0.95 6.01 -10.39
C ILE A 38 0.99 4.62 -11.02
N SER A 39 2.13 4.30 -11.63
CA SER A 39 2.44 2.95 -12.13
C SER A 39 3.94 2.72 -12.01
N MET A 40 4.35 1.83 -11.12
CA MET A 40 5.74 1.40 -10.98
C MET A 40 5.99 0.18 -11.89
N PRO A 41 6.92 0.22 -12.86
CA PRO A 41 7.23 -0.94 -13.67
C PRO A 41 7.91 -2.02 -12.82
N VAL A 42 7.38 -3.24 -12.91
CA VAL A 42 7.94 -4.45 -12.30
C VAL A 42 8.36 -5.39 -13.43
N GLY A 43 9.67 -5.49 -13.64
CA GLY A 43 10.27 -6.25 -14.73
C GLY A 43 11.69 -5.77 -15.02
N GLY A 44 12.40 -6.54 -15.84
CA GLY A 44 13.71 -6.20 -16.34
C GLY A 44 13.67 -5.72 -17.80
N ILE A 45 14.81 -5.21 -18.26
CA ILE A 45 14.99 -4.89 -19.67
C ILE A 45 14.88 -6.18 -20.49
N GLY A 46 14.01 -6.18 -21.51
CA GLY A 46 13.83 -7.31 -22.43
C GLY A 46 12.99 -8.47 -21.88
N THR A 47 12.54 -8.44 -20.63
CA THR A 47 11.68 -9.50 -20.04
C THR A 47 10.19 -9.24 -20.23
N GLY A 48 9.84 -8.00 -20.57
CA GLY A 48 8.49 -7.48 -20.37
C GLY A 48 8.28 -6.94 -18.96
N ASN A 49 7.25 -6.11 -18.79
CA ASN A 49 6.92 -5.42 -17.55
C ASN A 49 5.46 -5.64 -17.17
N ILE A 50 5.18 -5.58 -15.87
CA ILE A 50 3.83 -5.40 -15.33
C ILE A 50 3.87 -4.14 -14.47
N GLY A 51 2.87 -3.28 -14.59
CA GLY A 51 2.74 -2.09 -13.75
C GLY A 51 2.11 -2.40 -12.40
N LEU A 52 2.71 -1.92 -11.30
CA LEU A 52 2.08 -1.83 -9.99
C LEU A 52 1.44 -0.45 -9.82
N ALA A 53 0.11 -0.41 -9.79
CA ALA A 53 -0.66 0.82 -9.68
C ALA A 53 -0.65 1.40 -8.26
N GLY A 54 -0.97 2.69 -8.12
CA GLY A 54 -1.00 3.37 -6.81
C GLY A 54 -2.02 2.79 -5.82
N ASN A 55 -3.04 2.08 -6.31
CA ASN A 55 -4.01 1.36 -5.47
C ASN A 55 -3.58 -0.09 -5.14
N GLY A 56 -2.36 -0.48 -5.51
CA GLY A 56 -1.81 -1.82 -5.29
C GLY A 56 -2.20 -2.85 -6.35
N GLY A 57 -2.98 -2.49 -7.37
CA GLY A 57 -3.39 -3.42 -8.42
C GLY A 57 -2.35 -3.61 -9.52
N LEU A 58 -2.39 -4.76 -10.19
CA LEU A 58 -1.57 -5.02 -11.39
C LEU A 58 -2.24 -4.46 -12.66
N VAL A 59 -1.48 -3.70 -13.44
CA VAL A 59 -1.90 -3.02 -14.68
C VAL A 59 -0.82 -3.15 -15.75
N ASN A 60 -1.08 -2.72 -16.98
CA ASN A 60 -0.07 -2.58 -18.04
C ASN A 60 0.78 -3.85 -18.23
N TRP A 61 0.12 -4.97 -18.54
CA TRP A 61 0.74 -6.28 -18.80
C TRP A 61 1.54 -6.29 -20.11
N GLU A 62 2.73 -5.69 -20.10
CA GLU A 62 3.60 -5.54 -21.26
C GLU A 62 4.52 -6.75 -21.39
N ILE A 63 3.94 -7.90 -21.70
CA ILE A 63 4.64 -9.18 -21.78
C ILE A 63 4.68 -9.66 -23.24
N MET A 64 5.73 -10.40 -23.63
CA MET A 64 5.87 -10.97 -24.98
C MET A 64 5.87 -9.91 -26.10
N ASN A 65 6.49 -8.76 -25.86
CA ASN A 65 6.53 -7.64 -26.81
C ASN A 65 5.12 -7.16 -27.23
N ARG A 66 4.13 -7.27 -26.35
CA ARG A 66 2.77 -6.77 -26.57
C ARG A 66 2.49 -5.58 -25.67
N PRO A 67 2.39 -4.35 -26.21
CA PRO A 67 2.04 -3.19 -25.41
C PRO A 67 0.59 -3.29 -24.92
N SER A 68 0.37 -2.91 -23.66
CA SER A 68 -0.95 -2.99 -23.00
C SER A 68 -1.21 -1.80 -22.08
N PHE A 69 -0.66 -0.65 -22.45
CA PHE A 69 -0.77 0.60 -21.73
C PHE A 69 -2.24 0.93 -21.37
N LYS A 70 -2.45 1.30 -20.10
CA LYS A 70 -3.75 1.63 -19.48
C LYS A 70 -4.79 0.50 -19.53
N LYS A 71 -4.35 -0.76 -19.67
CA LYS A 71 -5.21 -1.93 -19.55
C LYS A 71 -4.95 -2.65 -18.24
N SER A 72 -6.01 -3.11 -17.60
CA SER A 72 -5.99 -3.95 -16.41
C SER A 72 -6.81 -5.22 -16.68
N PRO A 73 -6.47 -6.35 -16.08
CA PRO A 73 -7.39 -7.48 -15.95
C PRO A 73 -8.63 -7.07 -15.14
N ASP A 74 -9.73 -7.79 -15.33
CA ASP A 74 -10.99 -7.56 -14.59
C ASP A 74 -10.82 -7.71 -13.07
N VAL A 75 -9.92 -8.60 -12.65
CA VAL A 75 -9.52 -8.79 -11.25
C VAL A 75 -8.02 -8.57 -11.13
N ASN A 76 -7.64 -7.54 -10.41
CA ASN A 76 -6.23 -7.17 -10.20
C ASN A 76 -5.91 -6.86 -8.73
N ALA A 77 -6.66 -7.45 -7.81
CA ALA A 77 -6.50 -7.29 -6.37
C ALA A 77 -5.73 -8.46 -5.73
N TYR A 78 -4.98 -8.16 -4.67
CA TYR A 78 -4.44 -9.17 -3.77
C TYR A 78 -5.39 -9.37 -2.60
N VAL A 79 -5.75 -10.63 -2.32
CA VAL A 79 -6.66 -10.98 -1.22
C VAL A 79 -5.93 -11.91 -0.27
N ILE A 80 -5.96 -11.57 1.02
CA ILE A 80 -5.40 -12.40 2.09
C ILE A 80 -6.54 -12.70 3.04
N ARG A 81 -6.74 -13.98 3.35
CA ARG A 81 -7.67 -14.43 4.39
C ARG A 81 -6.88 -14.69 5.66
N VAL A 82 -7.38 -14.18 6.77
CA VAL A 82 -6.81 -14.41 8.10
C VAL A 82 -7.85 -15.14 8.93
N GLU A 83 -7.45 -16.25 9.54
CA GLU A 83 -8.24 -16.98 10.53
C GLU A 83 -7.56 -16.84 11.89
N GLN A 84 -8.34 -16.68 12.95
CA GLN A 84 -7.83 -16.65 14.31
C GLN A 84 -7.82 -18.09 14.84
N GLU A 85 -6.64 -18.55 15.25
CA GLU A 85 -6.49 -19.81 15.99
C GLU A 85 -7.07 -19.62 17.40
N ASN A 86 -7.86 -20.59 17.84
CA ASN A 86 -8.64 -20.55 19.09
C ASN A 86 -7.84 -21.15 20.24
#